data_AF-A0A495P013-F1
#
_entry.id   AF-A0A495P013-F1
#
_cell.length_a   1.000
_cell.length_b   1.000
_cell.length_c   1.000
_cell.angle_alpha   90.00
_cell.angle_beta   90.00
_cell.angle_gamma   90.00
#
_symmetry.space_group_name_H-M   'P 1'
#
loop_
_entity.id
_entity.type
_entity.pdbx_description
1 polymer ?
#
loop_
_entity_poly.entity_id
_entity_poly.type
_entity_poly.pdbx_seq_one_letter_code
_entity_poly.pdbx_strand_id
1 'polypeptide(L)'
;MRKLLLLIFIISFFTNCDKRNTDNYENEFHLLKKENDSLKNIISEIDNKYVFDSISYKNNFDTDNTYGLNSTVKSKMVIVAYGTETQFIKYDSLVAGKKINPDTLDQKYGSYYFSTKLDKEKKIIHVEIETNNKYGKNRTVTLNDIIRTKN
;
A
#
# COMPACT_ATOMS: atom_id res chain seq x y z
N MET A 1 -34.31 35.79 59.34
CA MET A 1 -33.94 36.34 58.01
C MET A 1 -32.44 36.62 57.86
N ARG A 2 -31.80 37.36 58.77
CA ARG A 2 -30.36 37.72 58.67
C ARG A 2 -29.37 36.53 58.59
N LYS A 3 -29.65 35.41 59.28
CA LYS A 3 -28.84 34.17 59.22
C LYS A 3 -29.01 33.38 57.91
N LEU A 4 -30.18 33.48 57.26
CA LEU A 4 -30.49 32.78 56.00
C LEU A 4 -29.76 33.44 54.82
N LEU A 5 -29.72 34.78 54.80
CA LEU A 5 -28.97 35.58 53.81
C LEU A 5 -27.47 35.29 53.87
N LEU A 6 -26.90 35.10 55.06
CA LEU A 6 -25.48 34.80 55.26
C LEU A 6 -25.12 33.40 54.73
N LEU A 7 -26.02 32.43 54.87
CA LEU A 7 -25.84 31.08 54.34
C LEU A 7 -25.86 31.06 52.80
N ILE A 8 -26.79 31.81 52.18
CA ILE A 8 -26.90 31.94 50.72
C ILE A 8 -25.64 32.59 50.14
N PHE A 9 -25.09 33.60 50.82
CA PHE A 9 -23.87 34.28 50.40
C PHE A 9 -22.63 33.38 50.47
N ILE A 10 -22.57 32.48 51.45
CA ILE A 10 -21.46 31.52 51.57
C ILE A 10 -21.53 30.46 50.47
N ILE A 11 -22.72 29.94 50.15
CA ILE A 11 -22.91 28.94 49.09
C ILE A 11 -22.53 29.50 47.71
N SER A 12 -22.86 30.77 47.42
CA SER A 12 -22.50 31.40 46.14
C SER A 12 -20.99 31.68 46.00
N PHE A 13 -20.26 31.87 47.10
CA PHE A 13 -18.80 31.96 47.08
C PHE A 13 -18.12 30.63 46.77
N PHE A 14 -18.65 29.51 47.26
CA PHE A 14 -18.09 28.18 46.96
C PHE A 14 -18.35 27.70 45.53
N THR A 15 -19.47 28.09 44.90
CA THR A 15 -19.77 27.70 43.51
C THR A 15 -18.92 28.43 42.44
N ASN A 16 -18.19 29.48 42.82
CA ASN A 16 -17.40 30.30 41.89
C ASN A 16 -15.89 29.99 41.90
N CYS A 17 -15.43 29.07 42.77
CA CYS A 17 -14.00 28.80 42.97
C CYS A 17 -13.44 27.66 42.10
N ASP A 18 -14.31 26.84 41.47
CA ASP A 18 -13.90 25.66 40.67
C ASP A 18 -14.18 25.80 39.16
N LYS A 19 -14.96 26.81 38.77
CA LYS A 19 -15.23 27.13 37.36
C LYS A 19 -13.95 27.40 36.57
N ARG A 20 -13.00 28.15 37.14
CA ARG A 20 -11.75 28.51 36.43
C ARG A 20 -10.89 27.29 36.08
N ASN A 21 -10.86 26.29 36.96
CA ASN A 21 -10.12 25.05 36.70
C ASN A 21 -10.88 24.16 35.71
N THR A 22 -12.21 24.08 35.86
CA THR A 22 -13.08 23.33 34.95
C THR A 22 -13.02 23.89 33.53
N ASP A 23 -13.10 25.21 33.37
CA ASP A 23 -12.97 25.90 32.08
C ASP A 23 -11.58 25.66 31.46
N ASN A 24 -10.51 25.64 32.26
CA ASN A 24 -9.16 25.33 31.78
C ASN A 24 -9.04 23.87 31.30
N TYR A 25 -9.57 22.90 32.06
CA TYR A 25 -9.57 21.49 31.65
C TYR A 25 -10.44 21.25 30.41
N GLU A 26 -11.58 21.93 30.30
CA GLU A 26 -12.44 21.86 29.12
C GLU A 26 -11.72 22.42 27.90
N ASN A 27 -11.04 23.56 28.03
CA ASN A 27 -10.21 24.13 26.97
C ASN A 27 -9.06 23.20 26.55
N GLU A 28 -8.33 22.63 27.51
CA GLU A 28 -7.24 21.68 27.24
C GLU A 28 -7.76 20.41 26.54
N PHE A 29 -8.89 19.87 27.00
CA PHE A 29 -9.55 18.73 26.36
C PHE A 29 -9.98 19.06 24.92
N HIS A 30 -10.55 20.24 24.69
CA HIS A 30 -10.92 20.69 23.34
C HIS A 30 -9.71 20.84 22.42
N LEU A 31 -8.59 21.37 22.92
CA LEU A 31 -7.33 21.47 22.18
C LEU A 31 -6.79 20.08 21.82
N LEU A 32 -6.68 19.18 22.79
CA LEU A 32 -6.21 17.82 22.59
C LEU A 32 -7.10 17.04 21.61
N LYS A 33 -8.43 17.23 21.70
CA LYS A 33 -9.37 16.63 20.75
C LYS A 33 -9.14 17.14 19.33
N LYS A 34 -8.98 18.46 19.17
CA LYS A 34 -8.72 19.07 17.86
C LYS A 34 -7.39 18.59 17.27
N GLU A 35 -6.35 18.49 18.08
CA GLU A 35 -5.05 17.95 17.66
C GLU A 35 -5.16 16.49 17.23
N ASN A 36 -5.85 15.66 18.01
CA ASN A 36 -6.11 14.26 17.67
C ASN A 36 -6.91 14.12 16.36
N ASP A 37 -7.96 14.93 16.17
CA ASP A 37 -8.75 14.91 14.95
C ASP A 37 -7.91 15.34 13.73
N SER A 38 -7.02 16.32 13.89
CA SER A 38 -6.05 16.72 12.87
C SER A 38 -5.07 15.59 12.53
N LEU A 39 -4.51 14.92 13.54
CA LEU A 39 -3.60 13.78 13.33
C LEU A 39 -4.29 12.62 12.61
N LYS A 40 -5.54 12.32 12.98
CA LYS A 40 -6.36 11.32 12.29
C LYS A 40 -6.60 11.69 10.83
N ASN A 41 -6.86 12.97 10.55
CA ASN A 41 -7.04 13.44 9.18
C ASN A 41 -5.74 13.26 8.36
N ILE A 42 -4.59 13.63 8.92
CA ILE A 42 -3.28 13.44 8.27
C ILE A 42 -3.01 11.96 8.00
N ILE A 43 -3.27 11.07 8.96
CA ILE A 43 -3.11 9.62 8.77
C ILE A 43 -4.02 9.13 7.64
N SER A 44 -5.29 9.55 7.64
CA SER A 44 -6.24 9.20 6.58
C SER A 44 -5.79 9.69 5.21
N GLU A 45 -5.22 10.89 5.11
CA GLU A 45 -4.66 11.41 3.85
C GLU A 45 -3.45 10.59 3.36
N ILE A 46 -2.58 10.19 4.29
CA ILE A 46 -1.42 9.32 3.99
C ILE A 46 -1.89 7.94 3.51
N ASP A 47 -2.85 7.33 4.19
CA ASP A 47 -3.37 5.99 3.87
C ASP A 47 -4.07 5.94 2.50
N ASN A 48 -4.66 7.06 2.08
CA ASN A 48 -5.33 7.14 0.77
C ASN A 48 -4.38 7.50 -0.38
N LYS A 49 -3.16 7.95 -0.11
CA LYS A 49 -2.19 8.31 -1.15
C LYS A 49 -1.53 7.05 -1.73
N TYR A 50 -1.30 7.04 -3.04
CA TYR A 50 -0.50 5.96 -3.65
C TYR A 50 0.96 6.10 -3.21
N VAL A 51 1.59 4.98 -2.86
CA VAL A 51 3.01 4.94 -2.49
C VAL A 51 3.91 5.31 -3.67
N PHE A 52 3.50 4.92 -4.87
CA PHE A 52 4.20 5.24 -6.11
C PHE A 52 3.30 6.06 -7.05
N ASP A 53 3.80 7.20 -7.51
CA ASP A 53 3.14 7.99 -8.54
C ASP A 53 3.19 7.28 -9.91
N SER A 54 4.25 6.50 -10.16
CA SER A 54 4.39 5.65 -11.35
C SER A 54 5.24 4.41 -11.06
N ILE A 55 5.00 3.34 -11.82
CA ILE A 55 5.79 2.11 -11.80
C ILE A 55 6.31 1.89 -13.22
N SER A 56 7.63 1.92 -13.39
CA SER A 56 8.27 1.60 -14.66
C SER A 56 8.92 0.22 -14.60
N TYR A 57 8.80 -0.55 -15.68
CA TYR A 57 9.45 -1.86 -15.77
C TYR A 57 10.11 -2.06 -17.13
N LYS A 58 11.13 -2.91 -17.15
CA LYS A 58 11.81 -3.36 -18.36
C LYS A 58 12.10 -4.84 -18.26
N ASN A 59 11.64 -5.59 -19.26
CA ASN A 59 12.05 -6.97 -19.45
C ASN A 59 13.29 -7.02 -20.34
N ASN A 60 14.32 -7.73 -19.87
CA ASN A 60 15.53 -8.02 -20.64
C ASN A 60 15.59 -9.53 -20.83
N PHE A 61 15.30 -9.96 -22.05
CA PHE A 61 15.42 -11.37 -22.42
C PHE A 61 16.89 -11.76 -22.55
N ASP A 62 17.21 -12.97 -22.13
CA ASP A 62 18.54 -13.56 -22.28
C ASP A 62 18.93 -13.64 -23.78
N THR A 63 20.18 -13.33 -24.09
CA THR A 63 20.73 -13.39 -25.45
C THR A 63 20.82 -14.82 -25.96
N ASP A 64 20.91 -15.79 -25.04
CA ASP A 64 21.06 -17.21 -25.37
C ASP A 64 19.71 -17.90 -25.63
N ASN A 65 18.60 -17.16 -25.57
CA ASN A 65 17.28 -17.68 -25.89
C ASN A 65 17.19 -18.04 -27.37
N THR A 66 16.81 -19.29 -27.66
CA THR A 66 16.67 -19.78 -29.05
C THR A 66 15.33 -19.41 -29.68
N TYR A 67 14.31 -19.12 -28.86
CA TYR A 67 12.94 -18.83 -29.28
C TYR A 67 12.31 -19.91 -30.20
N GLY A 68 12.80 -21.15 -30.13
CA GLY A 68 12.17 -22.28 -30.82
C GLY A 68 10.89 -22.74 -30.11
N LEU A 69 10.01 -23.45 -30.82
CA LEU A 69 8.87 -24.11 -30.18
C LEU A 69 9.38 -25.12 -29.14
N ASN A 70 8.72 -25.14 -27.97
CA ASN A 70 9.11 -25.88 -26.76
C ASN A 70 10.42 -25.46 -26.08
N SER A 71 11.09 -24.40 -26.54
CA SER A 71 12.26 -23.85 -25.85
C SER A 71 11.88 -23.19 -24.53
N THR A 72 12.84 -23.13 -23.60
CA THR A 72 12.72 -22.32 -22.37
C THR A 72 13.28 -20.94 -22.63
N VAL A 73 12.45 -19.91 -22.45
CA VAL A 73 12.85 -18.52 -22.58
C VAL A 73 13.12 -17.96 -21.19
N LYS A 74 14.32 -17.43 -20.98
CA LYS A 74 14.77 -16.80 -19.74
C LYS A 74 14.68 -15.28 -19.87
N SER A 75 14.24 -14.62 -18.80
CA SER A 75 14.12 -13.16 -18.77
C SER A 75 14.47 -12.60 -17.40
N LYS A 76 14.96 -11.36 -17.42
CA LYS A 76 15.24 -10.52 -16.26
C LYS A 76 14.35 -9.28 -16.33
N MET A 77 13.40 -9.19 -15.42
CA MET A 77 12.56 -8.00 -15.22
C MET A 77 13.23 -7.04 -14.24
N VAL A 78 13.41 -5.80 -14.65
CA VAL A 78 13.91 -4.70 -13.82
C VAL A 78 12.75 -3.76 -13.56
N ILE A 79 12.55 -3.36 -12.30
CA ILE A 79 11.40 -2.56 -11.89
C ILE A 79 11.88 -1.36 -11.08
N VAL A 80 11.42 -0.19 -11.48
CA VAL A 80 11.71 1.09 -10.83
C VAL A 80 10.42 1.54 -10.15
N ALA A 81 10.22 1.01 -8.93
CA ALA A 81 9.22 1.38 -7.91
C ALA A 81 9.06 0.19 -6.94
N TYR A 82 10.09 -0.09 -6.12
CA TYR A 82 10.07 -1.22 -5.19
C TYR A 82 9.78 -0.75 -3.75
N GLY A 83 8.87 -1.44 -3.08
CA GLY A 83 8.69 -1.39 -1.63
C GLY A 83 9.04 -2.75 -1.02
N THR A 84 9.41 -2.80 0.25
CA THR A 84 9.85 -4.03 0.93
C THR A 84 8.76 -5.11 1.00
N GLU A 85 7.49 -4.72 0.93
CA GLU A 85 6.32 -5.60 1.00
C GLU A 85 5.71 -5.87 -0.39
N THR A 86 6.31 -5.36 -1.46
CA THR A 86 5.80 -5.55 -2.83
C THR A 86 6.11 -6.97 -3.32
N GLN A 87 5.10 -7.67 -3.81
CA GLN A 87 5.23 -9.01 -4.38
C GLN A 87 5.05 -9.01 -5.89
N PHE A 88 5.80 -9.85 -6.57
CA PHE A 88 5.75 -10.03 -8.02
C PHE A 88 5.42 -11.48 -8.32
N ILE A 89 4.23 -11.74 -8.87
CA ILE A 89 3.72 -13.09 -9.08
C ILE A 89 3.57 -13.33 -10.58
N LYS A 90 4.47 -14.12 -11.15
CA LYS A 90 4.33 -14.59 -12.53
C LYS A 90 3.24 -15.65 -12.58
N TYR A 91 2.44 -15.66 -13.65
CA TYR A 91 1.54 -16.78 -13.95
C TYR A 91 1.35 -16.95 -15.47
N ASP A 92 0.86 -18.11 -15.87
CA ASP A 92 0.76 -18.47 -17.30
C ASP A 92 -0.59 -18.07 -17.92
N SER A 93 -1.68 -18.12 -17.15
CA SER A 93 -3.02 -17.71 -17.58
C SER A 93 -3.99 -17.55 -16.40
N LEU A 94 -5.18 -16.99 -16.67
CA LEU A 94 -6.31 -16.96 -15.75
C LEU A 94 -7.43 -17.88 -16.25
N VAL A 95 -7.83 -18.86 -15.43
CA VAL A 95 -8.96 -19.75 -15.73
C VAL A 95 -9.97 -19.63 -14.59
N ALA A 96 -11.19 -19.16 -14.90
CA ALA A 96 -12.23 -18.89 -13.91
C ALA A 96 -11.74 -18.03 -12.72
N GLY A 97 -10.90 -17.02 -13.01
CA GLY A 97 -10.32 -16.12 -12.00
C GLY A 97 -9.14 -16.67 -11.21
N LYS A 98 -8.70 -17.92 -11.45
CA LYS A 98 -7.53 -18.52 -10.78
C LYS A 98 -6.28 -18.43 -11.65
N LYS A 99 -5.16 -18.01 -11.05
CA LYS A 99 -3.83 -17.99 -11.68
C LYS A 99 -3.35 -19.43 -11.89
N ILE A 100 -2.93 -19.74 -13.12
CA ILE A 100 -2.33 -21.03 -13.47
C ILE A 100 -0.81 -20.94 -13.35
N ASN A 101 -0.20 -21.90 -12.66
CA ASN A 101 1.23 -21.96 -12.35
C ASN A 101 1.78 -20.63 -11.77
N PRO A 102 1.20 -20.12 -10.67
CA PRO A 102 1.72 -18.92 -10.04
C PRO A 102 3.11 -19.18 -9.47
N ASP A 103 4.02 -18.25 -9.71
CA ASP A 103 5.40 -18.28 -9.24
C ASP A 103 5.77 -16.90 -8.70
N THR A 104 5.99 -16.82 -7.40
CA THR A 104 6.41 -15.56 -6.75
C THR A 104 7.89 -15.36 -7.03
N LEU A 105 8.21 -14.26 -7.70
CA LEU A 105 9.55 -13.97 -8.16
C LEU A 105 10.40 -13.41 -7.02
N ASP A 106 11.52 -14.06 -6.76
CA ASP A 106 12.52 -13.56 -5.84
C ASP A 106 13.31 -12.40 -6.44
N GLN A 107 13.54 -11.38 -5.63
CA GLN A 107 14.37 -10.24 -6.00
C GLN A 107 15.85 -10.58 -5.82
N LYS A 108 16.65 -10.26 -6.83
CA LYS A 108 18.11 -10.27 -6.75
C LYS A 108 18.67 -8.99 -7.36
N TYR A 109 19.30 -8.14 -6.53
CA TYR A 109 19.89 -6.85 -6.92
C TYR A 109 18.94 -5.94 -7.72
N GLY A 110 17.70 -5.76 -7.24
CA GLY A 110 16.71 -4.91 -7.93
C GLY A 110 16.09 -5.52 -9.19
N SER A 111 16.38 -6.80 -9.47
CA SER A 111 15.87 -7.52 -10.64
C SER A 111 15.14 -8.80 -10.23
N TYR A 112 14.16 -9.19 -11.03
CA TYR A 112 13.39 -10.42 -10.89
C TYR A 112 13.68 -11.33 -12.08
N TYR A 113 14.04 -12.56 -11.80
CA TYR A 113 14.42 -13.53 -12.83
C TYR A 113 13.32 -14.55 -12.97
N PHE A 114 12.95 -14.87 -14.21
CA PHE A 114 11.96 -15.90 -14.48
C PHE A 114 12.24 -16.62 -15.78
N SER A 115 11.62 -17.79 -15.92
CA SER A 115 11.64 -18.55 -17.16
C SER A 115 10.23 -19.00 -17.54
N THR A 116 10.02 -19.23 -18.84
CA THR A 116 8.77 -19.76 -19.35
C THR A 116 9.04 -20.68 -20.53
N LYS A 117 8.26 -21.77 -20.63
CA LYS A 117 8.29 -22.65 -21.79
C LYS A 117 7.48 -22.02 -22.93
N LEU A 118 8.07 -21.88 -24.10
CA LEU A 118 7.41 -21.39 -25.31
C LEU A 118 6.70 -22.55 -26.01
N ASP A 119 5.59 -22.98 -25.45
CA ASP A 119 4.77 -24.12 -25.90
C ASP A 119 3.81 -23.77 -27.05
N LYS A 120 3.76 -22.51 -27.46
CA LYS A 120 2.92 -21.97 -28.54
C LYS A 120 3.71 -20.95 -29.34
N GLU A 121 3.29 -20.69 -30.58
CA GLU A 121 3.88 -19.66 -31.46
C GLU A 121 3.89 -18.27 -30.81
N LYS A 122 2.88 -17.98 -29.99
CA LYS A 122 2.75 -16.74 -29.23
C LYS A 122 2.36 -17.09 -27.80
N LYS A 123 3.15 -16.61 -26.84
CA LYS A 123 2.88 -16.77 -25.41
C LYS A 123 2.85 -15.40 -24.73
N ILE A 124 1.82 -15.18 -23.92
CA ILE A 124 1.73 -14.00 -23.06
C ILE A 124 2.31 -14.40 -21.71
N ILE A 125 3.25 -13.60 -21.21
CA ILE A 125 3.72 -13.66 -19.83
C ILE A 125 2.90 -12.67 -19.04
N HIS A 126 2.36 -13.13 -17.92
CA HIS A 126 1.69 -12.27 -16.96
C HIS A 126 2.54 -12.18 -15.70
N VAL A 127 2.72 -10.95 -15.19
CA VAL A 127 3.30 -10.71 -13.87
C VAL A 127 2.39 -9.77 -13.11
N GLU A 128 1.81 -10.25 -12.03
CA GLU A 128 1.05 -9.43 -11.11
C GLU A 128 1.97 -8.76 -10.10
N ILE A 129 1.76 -7.47 -9.88
CA ILE A 129 2.43 -6.65 -8.89
C ILE A 129 1.44 -6.36 -7.80
N GLU A 130 1.73 -6.80 -6.59
CA GLU A 130 0.94 -6.51 -5.39
C GLU A 130 1.75 -5.56 -4.50
N THR A 131 1.39 -4.28 -4.49
CA THR A 131 2.01 -3.28 -3.61
C THR A 131 1.31 -3.34 -2.26
N ASN A 132 1.66 -4.32 -1.42
CA ASN A 132 1.27 -4.30 -0.01
C ASN A 132 2.14 -3.28 0.70
N ASN A 133 1.56 -2.35 1.46
CA ASN A 133 2.29 -1.41 2.29
C ASN A 133 1.51 -1.12 3.59
N LYS A 134 2.24 -0.82 4.67
CA LYS A 134 1.65 -0.34 5.93
C LYS A 134 0.93 1.00 5.81
N TYR A 135 1.44 1.89 4.94
CA TYR A 135 0.89 3.21 4.70
C TYR A 135 0.70 3.42 3.20
N GLY A 136 -0.33 4.16 2.85
CA GLY A 136 -0.73 4.39 1.46
C GLY A 136 -1.58 3.26 0.88
N LYS A 137 -2.13 3.53 -0.30
CA LYS A 137 -3.13 2.67 -0.93
C LYS A 137 -2.50 1.46 -1.61
N ASN A 138 -2.92 0.27 -1.19
CA ASN A 138 -2.55 -0.98 -1.85
C ASN A 138 -3.13 -1.03 -3.27
N ARG A 139 -2.37 -1.64 -4.18
CA ARG A 139 -2.78 -1.81 -5.58
C ARG A 139 -2.26 -3.13 -6.11
N THR A 140 -3.09 -3.74 -6.95
CA THR A 140 -2.72 -4.89 -7.78
C THR A 140 -2.70 -4.44 -9.24
N VAL A 141 -1.59 -4.68 -9.93
CA VAL A 141 -1.43 -4.36 -11.36
C VAL A 141 -0.86 -5.55 -12.08
N THR A 142 -1.41 -5.90 -13.25
CA THR A 142 -0.86 -6.96 -14.10
C THR A 142 -0.04 -6.36 -15.23
N LEU A 143 1.22 -6.76 -15.33
CA LEU A 143 2.07 -6.52 -16.49
C LEU A 143 1.94 -7.68 -17.46
N ASN A 144 1.89 -7.35 -18.75
CA ASN A 144 1.82 -8.33 -19.82
C ASN A 144 2.98 -8.13 -20.78
N ASP A 145 3.62 -9.23 -21.18
CA ASP A 145 4.61 -9.23 -22.24
C ASP A 145 4.35 -10.38 -23.21
N ILE A 146 4.76 -10.24 -24.47
CA ILE A 146 4.46 -11.21 -25.52
C ILE A 146 5.78 -11.75 -26.08
N ILE A 147 6.00 -13.04 -25.91
CA ILE A 147 7.07 -13.77 -26.60
C ILE A 147 6.50 -14.49 -27.81
N ARG A 148 7.25 -14.50 -28.91
CA ARG A 148 6.93 -15.26 -30.12
C ARG A 148 8.05 -16.22 -30.48
N THR A 149 7.71 -17.31 -31.15
CA THR A 149 8.69 -18.18 -31.76
C THR A 149 9.44 -17.45 -32.86
N LYS A 150 10.74 -17.71 -32.99
CA LYS A 150 11.54 -17.28 -34.13
C LYS A 150 11.40 -18.33 -35.22
N ASN A 151 10.87 -17.92 -36.37
CA ASN A 151 10.88 -18.72 -37.59
C ASN A 151 12.26 -18.68 -38.24
#